data_AF-A0A6M7TES5-F1
#
_entry.id   AF-A0A6M7TES5-F1
#
_cell.length_a   1.000
_cell.length_b   1.000
_cell.length_c   1.000
_cell.angle_alpha   90.00
_cell.angle_beta   90.00
_cell.angle_gamma   90.00
#
_symmetry.space_group_name_H-M   'P 1'
#
loop_
_entity.id
_entity.type
_entity.pdbx_description
1 polymer ?
#
loop_
_entity_poly.entity_id
_entity_poly.type
_entity_poly.pdbx_seq_one_letter_code
_entity_poly.pdbx_strand_id
1 'polypeptide(L)' 'MMRFNFKGPPVGDADMSVQCQGQLLPFVQEIVQAAVAAGWNRDDVLLAFVELTWDLYEKRRGDP' A
#
# COMPACT_ATOMS: atom_id res chain seq x y z
N MET A 1 14.51 8.49 4.85
CA MET A 1 13.03 8.45 4.93
C MET A 1 12.49 8.64 3.53
N MET A 2 11.73 7.67 2.98
CA MET A 2 10.99 7.88 1.74
C MET A 2 10.09 9.11 1.90
N ARG A 3 10.09 10.00 0.91
CA ARG A 3 8.98 10.94 0.73
C ARG A 3 7.94 10.26 -0.15
N PHE A 4 6.77 9.99 0.41
CA PHE A 4 5.63 9.48 -0.32
C PHE A 4 5.03 10.63 -1.17
N ASN A 5 5.50 10.79 -2.40
CA ASN A 5 5.05 11.85 -3.30
C ASN A 5 3.83 11.38 -4.10
N PHE A 6 2.67 11.32 -3.45
CA PHE A 6 1.41 11.09 -4.16
C PHE A 6 1.09 12.31 -5.04
N LYS A 7 0.75 12.05 -6.31
CA LYS A 7 0.37 13.06 -7.30
C LYS A 7 -1.06 13.60 -7.10
N GLY A 8 -1.72 13.22 -6.01
CA GLY A 8 -3.13 13.52 -5.76
C GLY A 8 -4.07 12.58 -6.54
N PRO A 9 -5.38 12.61 -6.22
CA PRO A 9 -6.39 11.87 -6.97
C PRO A 9 -6.50 12.40 -8.40
N PRO A 10 -6.81 11.54 -9.39
CA PRO A 10 -7.06 12.00 -10.75
C PRO A 10 -8.26 12.95 -10.79
N VAL A 11 -8.23 13.93 -11.70
CA VAL A 11 -9.37 14.81 -11.98
C VAL A 11 -10.19 14.19 -13.10
N GLY A 12 -11.46 13.86 -12.84
CA GLY A 12 -12.39 13.28 -13.83
C GLY A 12 -12.69 11.80 -13.60
N ASP A 13 -13.21 11.13 -14.63
CA ASP A 13 -13.81 9.78 -14.55
C ASP A 13 -12.79 8.63 -14.61
N ALA A 14 -11.54 8.91 -14.24
CA ALA A 14 -10.52 7.87 -14.17
C ALA A 14 -10.78 6.96 -12.97
N ASP A 15 -10.55 5.65 -13.13
CA ASP A 15 -10.67 4.70 -12.03
C ASP A 15 -9.71 5.08 -10.90
N MET A 16 -10.26 5.68 -9.85
CA MET A 16 -9.53 6.15 -8.68
C MET A 16 -8.77 5.02 -8.00
N SER A 17 -9.32 3.79 -8.02
CA SER A 17 -8.68 2.61 -7.43
C SER A 17 -7.41 2.25 -8.18
N VAL A 18 -7.49 2.17 -9.52
CA VAL A 18 -6.35 1.84 -10.38
C VAL A 18 -5.24 2.90 -10.27
N GLN A 19 -5.60 4.19 -10.25
CA GLN A 19 -4.64 5.28 -10.12
C GLN A 19 -3.96 5.31 -8.74
N CYS A 20 -4.73 5.04 -7.67
CA CYS A 20 -4.19 4.92 -6.33
C CYS A 20 -3.23 3.72 -6.22
N GLN A 21 -3.63 2.56 -6.75
CA GLN A 21 -2.82 1.34 -6.77
C GLN A 21 -1.49 1.56 -7.51
N GLY A 22 -1.53 2.21 -8.68
CA GLY A 22 -0.32 2.52 -9.46
C GLY A 22 0.69 3.39 -8.70
N GLN A 23 0.20 4.32 -7.87
CA GLN A 23 1.05 5.15 -7.02
C GLN A 23 1.55 4.42 -5.77
N LEU A 24 0.76 3.49 -5.21
CA LEU A 24 1.14 2.71 -4.03
C LEU A 24 2.17 1.62 -4.32
N LEU A 25 2.09 0.99 -5.49
CA LEU A 25 2.87 -0.19 -5.83
C LEU A 25 4.40 -0.03 -5.66
N PRO A 26 5.04 1.08 -6.10
CA PRO A 26 6.47 1.28 -5.90
C PRO A 26 6.87 1.29 -4.42
N PHE A 27 6.05 1.89 -3.56
CA PHE A 27 6.32 1.95 -2.12
C PHE A 27 6.19 0.57 -1.46
N VAL A 28 5.18 -0.21 -1.84
CA VAL A 28 5.03 -1.58 -1.35
C VAL A 28 6.22 -2.43 -1.78
N GLN A 29 6.66 -2.32 -3.03
CA GLN A 29 7.83 -3.03 -3.54
C GLN A 29 9.11 -2.70 -2.76
N GLU A 30 9.33 -1.43 -2.47
CA GLU A 30 10.50 -0.97 -1.72
C GLU A 30 10.50 -1.48 -0.27
N ILE A 31 9.35 -1.46 0.41
CA ILE A 31 9.26 -1.99 1.77
C ILE A 31 9.47 -3.51 1.78
N VAL A 32 8.88 -4.24 0.82
CA VAL A 32 9.09 -5.69 0.68
C VAL A 32 10.56 -6.00 0.40
N GLN A 33 11.21 -5.25 -0.47
CA GLN A 33 12.64 -5.42 -0.76
C GLN A 33 13.51 -5.16 0.48
N ALA A 34 13.22 -4.12 1.25
CA ALA A 34 13.92 -3.82 2.49
C ALA A 34 13.75 -4.92 3.54
N ALA A 35 12.52 -5.47 3.69
CA ALA A 35 12.25 -6.57 4.59
C ALA A 35 12.98 -7.85 4.17
N VAL A 36 12.95 -8.20 2.88
CA VAL A 36 13.67 -9.36 2.36
C VAL A 36 15.19 -9.20 2.55
N ALA A 37 15.74 -8.00 2.32
CA ALA A 37 17.16 -7.72 2.57
C ALA A 37 17.55 -7.86 4.05
N ALA A 38 16.61 -7.66 4.97
CA ALA A 38 16.77 -7.91 6.40
C ALA A 38 16.54 -9.38 6.81
N GLY A 39 16.27 -10.28 5.86
CA GLY A 39 16.15 -11.73 6.09
C GLY A 39 14.72 -12.24 6.26
N TRP A 40 13.70 -11.41 6.04
CA TRP A 40 12.30 -11.85 6.14
C TRP A 40 11.85 -12.62 4.91
N ASN A 41 10.93 -13.57 5.09
CA ASN A 41 10.28 -14.27 3.99
C ASN A 41 9.35 -13.30 3.22
N ARG A 42 9.45 -13.30 1.89
CA ARG A 42 8.68 -12.41 1.01
C ARG A 42 7.17 -12.62 1.12
N ASP A 43 6.72 -13.86 1.15
CA ASP A 43 5.30 -14.21 1.16
C ASP A 43 4.67 -13.83 2.50
N ASP A 44 5.37 -14.08 3.61
CA ASP A 44 4.93 -13.66 4.95
C ASP A 44 4.82 -12.13 5.06
N VAL A 45 5.78 -11.40 4.49
CA VAL A 45 5.74 -9.92 4.45
C VAL A 45 4.54 -9.43 3.65
N LEU A 46 4.29 -10.01 2.47
CA LEU A 46 3.15 -9.65 1.64
C LEU A 46 1.82 -9.98 2.32
N LEU A 47 1.72 -11.14 2.98
CA LEU A 47 0.54 -11.54 3.74
C LEU A 47 0.27 -10.55 4.89
N ALA A 48 1.30 -10.21 5.67
CA ALA A 48 1.19 -9.23 6.75
C ALA A 48 0.74 -7.84 6.25
N PHE A 49 1.19 -7.42 5.05
CA PHE A 49 0.71 -6.19 4.43
C PHE A 49 -0.78 -6.22 4.11
N VAL A 50 -1.27 -7.34 3.57
CA VAL A 50 -2.70 -7.51 3.25
C VAL A 50 -3.53 -7.49 4.53
N GLU A 51 -3.12 -8.24 5.55
CA GLU A 51 -3.82 -8.29 6.84
C GLU A 51 -3.87 -6.91 7.51
N LEU A 52 -2.75 -6.18 7.54
CA LEU A 52 -2.67 -4.85 8.13
C LEU A 52 -3.54 -3.82 7.39
N THR A 53 -3.47 -3.80 6.05
CA THR A 53 -4.25 -2.85 5.25
C THR A 53 -5.75 -3.13 5.31
N TRP A 54 -6.13 -4.41 5.38
CA TRP A 54 -7.52 -4.83 5.57
C TRP A 54 -8.06 -4.42 6.94
N ASP A 55 -7.32 -4.69 8.02
CA ASP A 55 -7.70 -4.27 9.38
C ASP A 55 -7.90 -2.74 9.49
N LEU A 56 -7.01 -1.96 8.87
CA LEU A 56 -7.14 -0.50 8.82
C LEU A 56 -8.38 -0.04 8.04
N TYR A 57 -8.71 -0.71 6.93
CA TYR A 57 -9.90 -0.43 6.15
C TYR A 57 -11.18 -0.73 6.94
N GLU A 58 -11.28 -1.92 7.53
CA GLU A 58 -12.46 -2.33 8.30
C GLU A 58 -12.68 -1.44 9.53
N LYS A 59 -11.60 -1.04 10.22
CA LYS A 59 -11.69 -0.06 11.33
C LYS A 59 -12.30 1.26 10.88
N ARG A 60 -11.87 1.82 9.74
CA ARG A 60 -12.43 3.05 9.20
C ARG A 60 -13.85 2.90 8.68
N ARG A 61 -14.22 1.74 8.17
CA ARG A 61 -15.59 1.47 7.68
C ARG A 61 -16.63 1.51 8.80
N GLY A 62 -16.21 1.22 10.03
CA GLY A 62 -17.03 1.35 11.23
C GLY A 62 -17.11 2.77 11.81
N ASP A 63 -16.30 3.71 11.33
CA ASP A 63 -16.32 5.11 11.78
C ASP A 63 -17.39 5.91 11.00
N PRO A 64 -18.30 6.66 11.67
CA PRO A 64 -19.32 7.49 11.03
C PRO A 64 -18.77 8.66 10.22
#